data_AF-K7A908-F1
#
_entry.id   AF-K7A908-F1
#
_cell.length_a   1.000
_cell.length_b   1.000
_cell.length_c   1.000
_cell.angle_alpha   90.00
_cell.angle_beta   90.00
_cell.angle_gamma   90.00
#
_symmetry.space_group_name_H-M   'P 1'
#
loop_
_entity.id
_entity.type
_entity.pdbx_description
1 polymer ?
#
loop_
_entity_poly.entity_id
_entity_poly.type
_entity_poly.pdbx_seq_one_letter_code
_entity_poly.pdbx_strand_id
1 'polypeptide(L)' 'MGFDLHGKTVGVIGTGKIGQAFANIMLGFGCNVIAYDVVHNDQCIHPGVSRQPA' A
#
# COMPACT_ATOMS: atom_id res chain seq x y z
N MET A 1 -20.59 1.38 15.28
CA MET A 1 -20.27 2.41 14.29
C MET A 1 -19.09 1.88 13.47
N GLY A 2 -19.25 1.67 12.17
CA GLY A 2 -18.17 1.24 11.28
C GLY A 2 -17.42 2.44 10.70
N PHE A 3 -16.19 2.22 10.24
CA PHE A 3 -15.36 3.26 9.62
C PHE A 3 -15.22 2.98 8.13
N ASP A 4 -15.42 4.01 7.33
CA ASP A 4 -15.20 3.92 5.88
C ASP A 4 -13.70 4.03 5.58
N LEU A 5 -13.20 3.07 4.81
CA LEU A 5 -11.80 3.05 4.37
C LEU A 5 -11.60 3.93 3.13
N HIS A 6 -12.66 4.26 2.39
CA HIS A 6 -12.55 5.08 1.19
C HIS A 6 -11.95 6.46 1.51
N GLY A 7 -10.86 6.82 0.84
CA GLY A 7 -10.10 8.05 1.06
C GLY A 7 -9.19 8.07 2.29
N LYS A 8 -9.10 6.97 3.06
CA LYS A 8 -8.13 6.85 4.16
C LYS A 8 -6.74 6.49 3.64
N THR A 9 -5.71 6.83 4.41
CA THR A 9 -4.33 6.46 4.09
C THR A 9 -3.95 5.17 4.81
N VAL A 10 -3.37 4.20 4.09
CA VAL A 10 -2.94 2.90 4.60
C VAL A 10 -1.45 2.72 4.36
N GLY A 11 -0.69 2.51 5.44
CA GLY A 11 0.74 2.19 5.37
C GLY A 11 0.97 0.68 5.26
N VAL A 12 1.77 0.26 4.29
CA VAL A 12 2.19 -1.13 4.09
C VAL A 12 3.70 -1.21 4.31
N ILE A 13 4.10 -1.93 5.37
CA ILE A 13 5.51 -2.16 5.70
C ILE A 13 5.87 -3.58 5.24
N GLY A 14 6.78 -3.69 4.28
CA GLY A 14 7.15 -4.93 3.62
C GLY A 14 6.31 -5.18 2.37
N THR A 15 6.93 -4.97 1.21
CA THR A 15 6.32 -5.12 -0.12
C THR A 15 6.58 -6.49 -0.76
N GLY A 16 6.63 -7.54 0.06
CA GLY A 16 6.66 -8.93 -0.42
C GLY A 16 5.33 -9.34 -1.11
N LYS A 17 5.16 -10.63 -1.38
CA LYS A 17 3.95 -11.16 -2.05
C LYS A 17 2.65 -10.76 -1.34
N ILE A 18 2.64 -10.81 0.00
CA ILE A 18 1.47 -10.44 0.81
C ILE A 18 1.24 -8.93 0.79
N GLY A 19 2.30 -8.14 0.97
CA GLY A 19 2.22 -6.67 0.97
C GLY A 19 1.68 -6.12 -0.34
N GLN A 20 2.09 -6.70 -1.48
CA GLN A 20 1.56 -6.34 -2.80
C GLN A 20 0.07 -6.67 -2.94
N ALA A 21 -0.35 -7.88 -2.56
CA ALA A 21 -1.76 -8.27 -2.61
C ALA A 21 -2.62 -7.35 -1.71
N PHE A 22 -2.13 -7.03 -0.51
CA PHE A 22 -2.80 -6.14 0.43
C PHE A 22 -2.89 -4.70 -0.10
N ALA A 23 -1.80 -4.16 -0.66
CA ALA A 23 -1.80 -2.85 -1.29
C ALA A 23 -2.81 -2.76 -2.44
N ASN A 24 -2.87 -3.77 -3.31
CA ASN A 24 -3.84 -3.81 -4.42
C ASN A 24 -5.29 -3.82 -3.93
N ILE A 25 -5.59 -4.61 -2.90
CA ILE A 25 -6.91 -4.65 -2.28
C ILE A 25 -7.28 -3.26 -1.75
N MET A 26 -6.37 -2.62 -1.01
CA MET A 26 -6.59 -1.29 -0.43
C MET A 26 -6.76 -0.19 -1.47
N LEU A 27 -6.02 -0.25 -2.58
CA LEU A 27 -6.25 0.64 -3.72
C LEU A 27 -7.64 0.44 -4.34
N GLY A 28 -8.11 -0.80 -4.43
CA GLY A 28 -9.47 -1.13 -4.88
C GLY A 28 -10.57 -0.59 -3.96
N PHE A 29 -10.27 -0.43 -2.66
CA PHE A 29 -11.13 0.25 -1.69
C PHE A 29 -11.12 1.79 -1.82
N GLY A 30 -10.31 2.36 -2.72
CA GLY A 30 -10.13 3.81 -2.85
C GLY A 30 -9.32 4.41 -1.70
N CYS A 31 -8.50 3.61 -1.02
CA CYS A 31 -7.55 4.09 -0.02
C CYS A 31 -6.29 4.64 -0.69
N ASN A 32 -5.65 5.58 -0.01
CA ASN A 32 -4.32 6.06 -0.38
C ASN A 32 -3.27 5.14 0.23
N VAL A 33 -2.54 4.36 -0.57
CA VAL A 33 -1.60 3.37 -0.05
C VAL A 33 -0.18 3.93 -0.07
N ILE A 34 0.49 3.86 1.08
CA ILE A 34 1.90 4.22 1.24
C ILE A 34 2.67 2.94 1.51
N ALA A 35 3.66 2.64 0.67
CA ALA A 35 4.50 1.46 0.86
C ALA A 35 5.89 1.86 1.40
N TYR A 36 6.36 1.09 2.38
CA TYR A 36 7.69 1.16 2.95
C TYR A 36 8.32 -0.23 2.88
N ASP A 37 9.54 -0.32 2.35
CA ASP A 37 10.32 -1.56 2.38
C ASP A 37 11.75 -1.25 2.80
N VAL A 38 12.31 -2.12 3.65
CA VAL A 38 13.70 -2.04 4.10
C VAL A 38 14.63 -2.49 2.97
N VAL A 39 14.15 -3.38 2.09
CA VAL A 39 14.90 -3.90 0.94
C VAL A 39 14.17 -3.45 -0.33
N HIS A 40 14.90 -2.80 -1.24
CA HIS A 40 14.32 -2.25 -2.46
C HIS A 40 13.65 -3.37 -3.27
N ASN A 41 12.31 -3.38 -3.29
CA ASN A 41 11.56 -4.33 -4.08
C ASN A 41 10.80 -3.61 -5.20
N ASP A 42 11.35 -3.69 -6.41
CA ASP A 42 10.79 -3.09 -7.63
C ASP A 42 9.45 -3.69 -8.07
N GLN A 43 8.94 -4.71 -7.39
CA GLN A 43 7.65 -5.30 -7.73
C GLN A 43 6.45 -4.46 -7.26
N CYS A 44 6.65 -3.52 -6.32
CA CYS A 44 5.57 -2.73 -5.74
C CYS A 44 5.32 -1.39 -6.46
N ILE A 45 5.62 -1.27 -7.76
CA ILE A 45 5.31 -0.08 -8.58
C ILE A 45 3.89 -0.22 -9.13
N HIS A 46 2.90 -0.12 -8.25
CA HIS A 46 1.57 0.24 -8.71
C HIS A 46 1.52 1.77 -8.83
N PRO A 47 1.00 2.34 -9.93
CA PRO A 47 0.98 3.79 -10.14
C PRO A 47 0.20 4.58 -9.07
N GLY A 48 -0.60 3.90 -8.22
CA GLY A 48 -1.32 4.51 -7.10
C GLY A 48 -0.65 4.41 -5.72
N VAL A 49 0.54 3.79 -5.60
CA VAL A 49 1.22 3.61 -4.30
C VAL A 49 2.35 4.62 -4.15
N SER A 50 2.26 5.46 -3.13
CA SER A 50 3.37 6.36 -2.77
C SER A 50 4.44 5.58 -2.03
N ARG A 51 5.70 5.64 -2.47
CA ARG A 51 6.83 5.01 -1.78
C ARG A 51 7.46 5.99 -0.81
N GLN A 52 7.60 5.57 0.44
CA GLN A 52 8.40 6.29 1.42
C GLN A 52 9.83 5.70 1.40
N PRO A 53 10.89 6.52 1.23
CA PRO A 53 12.24 6.01 1.38
C PRO A 53 12.48 5.56 2.83
N ALA A 54 13.18 4.43 2.96
CA ALA A 54 13.77 3.98 4.22
C ALA A 54 14.93 4.88 4.65
#